data_AF-A0A968UY82-F1
#
_entry.id   AF-A0A968UY82-F1
#
_cell.length_a   1.000
_cell.length_b   1.000
_cell.length_c   1.000
_cell.angle_alpha   90.00
_cell.angle_beta   90.00
_cell.angle_gamma   90.00
#
_symmetry.space_group_name_H-M   'P 1'
#
loop_
_entity.id
_entity.type
_entity.pdbx_description
1 polymer ?
#
loop_
_entity_poly.entity_id
_entity_poly.type
_entity_poly.pdbx_seq_one_letter_code
_entity_poly.pdbx_strand_id
1 'polypeptide(L)'
;MSAIDMSMRDFQLRGNTYQGKVEHIEFKEKSGFELQNCAVQNFEITPKKIALLGLNFKTPDTELGDTLIFRYNRLSDFSDFTNQVELNLALNNSTVQLKDVMTFAPSLQKDRFFLRNKDKKLRISGKLLGTINDLSGKNLKIQLNGKTLIEGSFSSNNLTVPEEQTLLLNLSNLQTNVGVLRKIIPDFSLPSNFDKLGNIRFNGNFNYLFEKLIIDGTLRTQLGAAELDMGFTGLDNPATTQYYGDLSLVNFNLGKWMNNDDFGNISAISKVREGRGLTEKSADALLSIDLQSMYYKNYNYQNAKIRWAS
;
A
#
# COMPACT_ATOMS: atom_id res chain seq x y z
N MET A 1 23.17 -12.64 -24.97
CA MET A 1 22.08 -13.60 -24.88
C MET A 1 22.77 -14.93 -24.82
N SER A 2 22.65 -15.64 -23.71
CA SER A 2 23.05 -17.05 -23.66
C SER A 2 22.13 -17.86 -24.60
N ALA A 3 22.46 -19.12 -24.84
CA ALA A 3 21.47 -20.05 -25.39
C ALA A 3 20.22 -20.03 -24.50
N ILE A 4 19.05 -20.07 -25.13
CA ILE A 4 17.78 -20.34 -24.43
C ILE A 4 17.70 -21.85 -24.27
N ASP A 5 17.55 -22.33 -23.04
CA ASP A 5 17.19 -23.73 -22.78
C ASP A 5 15.70 -23.79 -22.42
N MET A 6 14.97 -24.68 -23.10
CA MET A 6 13.52 -24.74 -23.06
C MET A 6 13.04 -26.17 -23.31
N SER A 7 12.16 -26.65 -22.44
CA SER A 7 11.40 -27.89 -22.65
C SER A 7 9.89 -27.64 -22.54
N MET A 8 9.14 -28.14 -23.52
CA MET A 8 7.69 -28.03 -23.60
C MET A 8 7.06 -29.42 -23.83
N ARG A 9 5.91 -29.66 -23.22
CA ARG A 9 5.11 -30.87 -23.41
C ARG A 9 3.71 -30.53 -23.88
N ASP A 10 3.09 -31.47 -24.60
CA ASP A 10 1.71 -31.41 -25.06
C ASP A 10 1.38 -30.13 -25.86
N PHE A 11 2.36 -29.58 -26.58
CA PHE A 11 2.18 -28.38 -27.38
C PHE A 11 1.16 -28.63 -28.51
N GLN A 12 0.15 -27.77 -28.59
CA GLN A 12 -0.85 -27.81 -29.64
C GLN A 12 -1.12 -26.41 -30.18
N LEU A 13 -1.24 -26.32 -31.50
CA LEU A 13 -1.77 -25.16 -32.21
C LEU A 13 -3.14 -25.53 -32.78
N ARG A 14 -4.20 -24.88 -32.30
CA ARG A 14 -5.58 -25.05 -32.80
C ARG A 14 -6.14 -23.69 -33.19
N GLY A 15 -6.26 -23.45 -34.50
CA GLY A 15 -6.60 -22.11 -35.02
C GLY A 15 -5.57 -21.09 -34.57
N ASN A 16 -6.02 -20.06 -33.84
CA ASN A 16 -5.15 -19.03 -33.25
C ASN A 16 -4.81 -19.26 -31.77
N THR A 17 -5.01 -20.48 -31.27
CA THR A 17 -4.74 -20.83 -29.86
C THR A 17 -3.52 -21.71 -29.76
N TYR A 18 -2.53 -21.26 -29.00
CA TYR A 18 -1.38 -22.03 -28.57
C TYR A 18 -1.64 -22.53 -27.15
N GLN A 19 -1.45 -23.82 -26.91
CA GLN A 19 -1.64 -24.40 -25.59
C GLN A 19 -0.66 -25.53 -25.33
N GLY A 20 -0.42 -25.84 -24.05
CA GLY A 20 0.44 -26.95 -23.65
C GLY A 20 0.99 -26.74 -22.25
N LYS A 21 2.14 -27.36 -21.99
CA LYS A 21 2.90 -27.25 -20.74
C LYS A 21 4.30 -26.75 -21.00
N VAL A 22 4.82 -25.96 -20.08
CA VAL A 22 6.24 -25.57 -20.04
C VAL A 22 6.86 -26.28 -18.86
N GLU A 23 7.86 -27.11 -19.11
CA GLU A 23 8.57 -27.79 -18.02
C GLU A 23 9.64 -26.91 -17.41
N HIS A 24 10.43 -26.25 -18.28
CA HIS A 24 11.38 -25.22 -17.89
C HIS A 24 11.67 -24.30 -19.07
N ILE A 25 12.02 -23.06 -18.75
CA ILE A 25 12.66 -22.10 -19.64
C ILE A 25 13.70 -21.38 -18.78
N GLU A 26 14.93 -21.31 -19.26
CA GLU A 26 15.98 -20.50 -18.67
C GLU A 26 16.73 -19.73 -19.76
N PHE A 27 17.09 -18.47 -19.46
CA PHE A 27 17.94 -17.69 -20.33
C PHE A 27 18.51 -16.47 -19.60
N LYS A 28 19.62 -15.95 -20.14
CA LYS A 28 20.20 -14.67 -19.76
C LYS A 28 20.26 -13.73 -20.95
N GLU A 29 19.56 -12.61 -20.85
CA GLU A 29 19.49 -11.59 -21.89
C GLU A 29 20.73 -10.69 -21.88
N LYS A 30 20.98 -9.95 -22.99
CA LYS A 30 22.09 -8.98 -23.04
C LYS A 30 21.88 -7.78 -22.10
N SER A 31 20.62 -7.44 -21.82
CA SER A 31 20.22 -6.38 -20.89
C SER A 31 20.63 -6.65 -19.43
N GLY A 32 20.98 -7.90 -19.11
CA GLY A 32 21.21 -8.36 -17.74
C GLY A 32 19.98 -9.02 -17.09
N PHE A 33 18.82 -9.04 -17.76
CA PHE A 33 17.68 -9.83 -17.30
C PHE A 33 18.02 -11.33 -17.33
N GLU A 34 17.68 -12.04 -16.26
CA GLU A 34 17.96 -13.46 -16.09
C GLU A 34 16.69 -14.18 -15.63
N LEU A 35 16.24 -15.11 -16.46
CA LEU A 35 15.19 -16.06 -16.10
C LEU A 35 15.89 -17.36 -15.67
N GLN A 36 15.80 -17.68 -14.39
CA GLN A 36 16.41 -18.88 -13.82
C GLN A 36 15.52 -20.10 -14.03
N ASN A 37 14.20 -19.92 -14.00
CA ASN A 37 13.26 -20.95 -14.35
C ASN A 37 11.89 -20.34 -14.68
N CYS A 38 11.20 -20.92 -15.66
CA CYS A 38 9.77 -20.74 -15.85
C CYS A 38 9.14 -22.10 -16.16
N ALA A 39 8.26 -22.57 -15.28
CA ALA A 39 7.44 -23.76 -15.51
C ALA A 39 5.96 -23.38 -15.46
N VAL A 40 5.15 -24.00 -16.30
CA VAL A 40 3.70 -23.73 -16.41
C VAL A 40 2.97 -25.04 -16.65
N GLN A 41 2.05 -25.39 -15.73
CA GLN A 41 1.29 -26.64 -15.86
C GLN A 41 0.33 -26.60 -17.04
N ASN A 42 -0.33 -25.47 -17.28
CA ASN A 42 -1.17 -25.24 -18.45
C ASN A 42 -1.03 -23.78 -18.90
N PHE A 43 -0.49 -23.58 -20.10
CA PHE A 43 -0.54 -22.28 -20.76
C PHE A 43 -1.59 -22.28 -21.87
N GLU A 44 -2.22 -21.12 -22.08
CA GLU A 44 -3.06 -20.84 -23.23
C GLU A 44 -2.76 -19.42 -23.72
N ILE A 45 -2.38 -19.29 -24.98
CA ILE A 45 -2.12 -18.00 -25.63
C ILE A 45 -3.02 -17.89 -26.86
N THR A 46 -3.78 -16.81 -26.91
CA THR A 46 -4.68 -16.45 -28.01
C THR A 46 -4.40 -15.01 -28.44
N PRO A 47 -5.00 -14.50 -29.53
CA PRO A 47 -4.88 -13.09 -29.89
C PRO A 47 -5.41 -12.09 -28.85
N LYS A 48 -6.13 -12.57 -27.82
CA LYS A 48 -6.80 -11.75 -26.79
C LYS A 48 -6.49 -12.13 -25.34
N LYS A 49 -5.68 -13.16 -25.13
CA LYS A 49 -5.47 -13.74 -23.79
C LYS A 49 -4.13 -14.44 -23.70
N ILE A 50 -3.40 -14.21 -22.61
CA ILE A 50 -2.33 -15.07 -22.12
C ILE A 50 -2.79 -15.61 -20.77
N ALA A 51 -2.84 -16.93 -20.61
CA ALA A 51 -3.15 -17.58 -19.34
C ALA A 51 -2.04 -18.57 -19.00
N LEU A 52 -1.44 -18.41 -17.82
CA LEU A 52 -0.40 -19.27 -17.27
C LEU A 52 -0.91 -19.80 -15.93
N LEU A 53 -1.30 -21.08 -15.89
CA LEU A 53 -1.84 -21.76 -14.71
C LEU A 53 -0.80 -22.74 -14.17
N GLY A 54 -0.65 -22.82 -12.85
CA GLY A 54 0.43 -23.59 -12.26
C GLY A 54 1.81 -22.98 -12.55
N LEU A 55 1.89 -21.65 -12.60
CA LEU A 55 3.08 -20.89 -12.92
C LEU A 55 4.08 -20.96 -11.77
N ASN A 56 5.32 -21.32 -12.11
CA ASN A 56 6.50 -21.13 -11.28
C ASN A 56 7.51 -20.32 -12.08
N PHE A 57 7.51 -19.01 -11.85
CA PHE A 57 8.40 -18.05 -12.49
C PHE A 57 9.47 -17.58 -11.51
N LYS A 58 10.74 -17.70 -11.89
CA LYS A 58 11.87 -17.38 -11.03
C LYS A 58 12.94 -16.55 -11.74
N THR A 59 13.22 -15.37 -11.19
CA THR A 59 14.42 -14.57 -11.44
C THR A 59 15.30 -14.63 -10.19
N PRO A 60 16.51 -14.01 -10.18
CA PRO A 60 17.32 -13.93 -8.96
C PRO A 60 16.59 -13.30 -7.76
N ASP A 61 15.63 -12.40 -8.00
CA ASP A 61 15.00 -11.58 -6.98
C ASP A 61 13.47 -11.71 -6.90
N THR A 62 12.85 -12.46 -7.82
CA THR A 62 11.41 -12.69 -7.91
C THR A 62 11.10 -14.19 -8.00
N GLU A 63 10.10 -14.63 -7.23
CA GLU A 63 9.45 -15.94 -7.33
C GLU A 63 7.94 -15.70 -7.41
N LEU A 64 7.33 -16.03 -8.54
CA LEU A 64 5.93 -15.73 -8.82
C LEU A 64 5.17 -16.98 -9.25
N GLY A 65 4.06 -17.22 -8.56
CA GLY A 65 3.04 -18.21 -8.87
C GLY A 65 1.73 -17.78 -8.20
N ASP A 66 0.59 -18.45 -8.41
CA ASP A 66 0.38 -19.64 -9.22
C ASP A 66 -0.33 -19.33 -10.54
N THR A 67 -1.15 -18.28 -10.58
CA THR A 67 -1.96 -17.95 -11.75
C THR A 67 -1.65 -16.55 -12.22
N LEU A 68 -1.33 -16.43 -13.51
CA LEU A 68 -1.17 -15.17 -14.21
C LEU A 68 -2.01 -15.22 -15.49
N ILE A 69 -3.02 -14.36 -15.56
CA ILE A 69 -3.87 -14.21 -16.74
C ILE A 69 -3.86 -12.74 -17.14
N PHE A 70 -3.58 -12.49 -18.42
CA PHE A 70 -3.72 -11.20 -19.08
C PHE A 70 -4.81 -11.30 -20.14
N ARG A 71 -5.77 -10.37 -20.12
CA ARG A 71 -6.77 -10.20 -21.18
C ARG A 71 -6.58 -8.85 -21.85
N TYR A 72 -6.72 -8.84 -23.16
CA TYR A 72 -6.48 -7.68 -24.02
C TYR A 72 -7.24 -7.85 -25.35
N ASN A 73 -7.36 -6.80 -26.16
CA ASN A 73 -8.05 -6.90 -27.45
C ASN A 73 -7.10 -7.29 -28.59
N ARG A 74 -5.84 -6.90 -28.49
CA ARG A 74 -4.76 -7.17 -29.46
C ARG A 74 -3.39 -7.01 -28.79
N LEU A 75 -2.35 -7.63 -29.35
CA LEU A 75 -1.00 -7.58 -28.78
C LEU A 75 -0.42 -6.16 -28.65
N SER A 76 -0.82 -5.22 -29.53
CA SER A 76 -0.37 -3.83 -29.43
C SER A 76 -0.87 -3.10 -28.18
N ASP A 77 -1.89 -3.63 -27.50
CA ASP A 77 -2.44 -3.05 -26.27
C ASP A 77 -1.43 -3.11 -25.10
N PHE A 78 -0.41 -3.97 -25.17
CA PHE A 78 0.70 -3.97 -24.20
C PHE A 78 1.53 -2.68 -24.23
N SER A 79 1.45 -1.88 -25.30
CA SER A 79 2.05 -0.54 -25.31
C SER A 79 1.35 0.42 -24.33
N ASP A 80 0.10 0.14 -23.99
CA ASP A 80 -0.70 0.81 -22.97
C ASP A 80 -1.16 -0.19 -21.89
N PHE A 81 -0.18 -0.92 -21.36
CA PHE A 81 -0.40 -1.98 -20.36
C PHE A 81 -1.24 -1.54 -19.17
N THR A 82 -1.07 -0.28 -18.73
CA THR A 82 -1.74 0.26 -17.54
C THR A 82 -3.25 0.40 -17.71
N ASN A 83 -3.74 0.59 -18.94
CA ASN A 83 -5.15 0.84 -19.22
C ASN A 83 -5.83 -0.27 -20.04
N GLN A 84 -5.08 -0.99 -20.88
CA GLN A 84 -5.66 -1.90 -21.87
C GLN A 84 -5.47 -3.39 -21.55
N VAL A 85 -4.63 -3.72 -20.56
CA VAL A 85 -4.36 -5.11 -20.18
C VAL A 85 -5.00 -5.40 -18.82
N GLU A 86 -6.06 -6.20 -18.83
CA GLU A 86 -6.71 -6.68 -17.61
C GLU A 86 -5.90 -7.84 -17.02
N LEU A 87 -5.50 -7.68 -15.77
CA LEU A 87 -4.81 -8.65 -14.96
C LEU A 87 -5.82 -9.51 -14.20
N ASN A 88 -5.58 -10.80 -14.12
CA ASN A 88 -6.22 -11.69 -13.17
C ASN A 88 -5.14 -12.61 -12.58
N LEU A 89 -4.66 -12.23 -11.39
CA LEU A 89 -3.54 -12.87 -10.72
C LEU A 89 -4.04 -13.56 -9.46
N ALA A 90 -3.59 -14.80 -9.24
CA ALA A 90 -3.73 -15.47 -7.95
C ALA A 90 -2.31 -15.77 -7.44
N LEU A 91 -1.92 -15.03 -6.40
CA LEU A 91 -0.58 -15.07 -5.84
C LEU A 91 -0.58 -15.87 -4.54
N ASN A 92 0.39 -16.77 -4.39
CA ASN A 92 0.55 -17.57 -3.19
C ASN A 92 1.99 -17.50 -2.69
N ASN A 93 2.21 -16.68 -1.66
CA ASN A 93 3.51 -16.47 -1.04
C ASN A 93 4.60 -16.08 -2.06
N SER A 94 4.19 -15.35 -3.09
CA SER A 94 5.06 -14.88 -4.16
C SER A 94 5.98 -13.79 -3.62
N THR A 95 7.24 -13.77 -4.07
CA THR A 95 8.18 -12.68 -3.81
C THR A 95 8.38 -11.92 -5.10
N VAL A 96 8.19 -10.61 -5.10
CA VAL A 96 8.29 -9.78 -6.31
C VAL A 96 9.22 -8.61 -6.04
N GLN A 97 10.27 -8.46 -6.84
CA GLN A 97 11.05 -7.24 -6.87
C GLN A 97 10.38 -6.23 -7.81
N LEU A 98 10.21 -4.97 -7.37
CA LEU A 98 9.50 -3.97 -8.18
C LEU A 98 10.20 -3.66 -9.51
N LYS A 99 11.53 -3.78 -9.57
CA LYS A 99 12.32 -3.67 -10.81
C LYS A 99 11.90 -4.69 -11.87
N ASP A 100 11.58 -5.92 -11.48
CA ASP A 100 11.10 -6.94 -12.41
C ASP A 100 9.72 -6.56 -12.95
N VAL A 101 8.82 -6.06 -12.10
CA VAL A 101 7.50 -5.55 -12.55
C VAL A 101 7.68 -4.42 -13.57
N MET A 102 8.58 -3.48 -13.30
CA MET A 102 8.89 -2.35 -14.18
C MET A 102 9.51 -2.76 -15.53
N THR A 103 10.07 -3.97 -15.62
CA THR A 103 10.58 -4.52 -16.90
C THR A 103 9.40 -4.88 -17.83
N PHE A 104 8.31 -5.41 -17.27
CA PHE A 104 7.11 -5.80 -18.02
C PHE A 104 6.07 -4.67 -18.16
N ALA A 105 6.13 -3.66 -17.29
CA ALA A 105 5.29 -2.47 -17.36
C ALA A 105 6.16 -1.19 -17.39
N PRO A 106 6.78 -0.84 -18.54
CA PRO A 106 7.72 0.27 -18.63
C PRO A 106 7.15 1.63 -18.24
N SER A 107 5.83 1.84 -18.35
CA SER A 107 5.16 3.07 -17.90
C SER A 107 5.37 3.35 -16.40
N LEU A 108 5.51 2.31 -15.58
CA LEU A 108 5.81 2.43 -14.15
C LEU A 108 7.20 3.01 -13.87
N GLN A 109 8.11 3.01 -14.85
CA GLN A 109 9.44 3.62 -14.69
C GLN A 109 9.37 5.16 -14.63
N LYS A 110 8.23 5.77 -14.95
CA LYS A 110 8.02 7.21 -14.78
C LYS A 110 7.42 7.57 -13.42
N ASP A 111 6.92 6.57 -12.70
CA ASP A 111 6.29 6.76 -11.40
C ASP A 111 7.34 6.86 -10.27
N ARG A 112 7.21 7.87 -9.42
CA ARG A 112 8.16 8.15 -8.33
C ARG A 112 8.18 7.05 -7.27
N PHE A 113 7.03 6.45 -6.96
CA PHE A 113 6.95 5.37 -5.99
C PHE A 113 7.69 4.14 -6.52
N PHE A 114 7.44 3.72 -7.76
CA PHE A 114 8.11 2.56 -8.35
C PHE A 114 9.62 2.79 -8.49
N LEU A 115 10.04 3.96 -8.99
CA LEU A 115 11.47 4.30 -9.11
C LEU A 115 12.21 4.26 -7.77
N ARG A 116 11.63 4.88 -6.72
CA ARG A 116 12.24 4.91 -5.38
C ARG A 116 12.34 3.53 -4.75
N ASN A 117 11.42 2.63 -5.08
CA ASN A 117 11.28 1.33 -4.46
C ASN A 117 11.73 0.17 -5.36
N LYS A 118 12.35 0.44 -6.53
CA LYS A 118 12.68 -0.57 -7.55
C LYS A 118 13.40 -1.82 -7.00
N ASP A 119 14.35 -1.64 -6.08
CA ASP A 119 15.17 -2.75 -5.54
C ASP A 119 14.51 -3.45 -4.34
N LYS A 120 13.30 -3.02 -3.92
CA LYS A 120 12.58 -3.63 -2.80
C LYS A 120 11.85 -4.88 -3.24
N LYS A 121 11.86 -5.88 -2.36
CA LYS A 121 11.11 -7.13 -2.50
C LYS A 121 9.81 -7.05 -1.69
N LEU A 122 8.73 -7.45 -2.34
CA LEU A 122 7.39 -7.57 -1.79
C LEU A 122 7.06 -9.06 -1.67
N ARG A 123 6.76 -9.55 -0.48
CA ARG A 123 6.10 -10.86 -0.36
C ARG A 123 4.60 -10.64 -0.39
N ILE A 124 3.90 -11.34 -1.27
CA ILE A 124 2.48 -11.13 -1.52
C ILE A 124 1.74 -12.45 -1.70
N SER A 125 0.59 -12.54 -1.03
CA SER A 125 -0.46 -13.52 -1.31
C SER A 125 -1.77 -12.78 -1.55
N GLY A 126 -2.67 -13.37 -2.34
CA GLY A 126 -4.01 -12.87 -2.57
C GLY A 126 -4.39 -12.86 -4.05
N LYS A 127 -5.50 -12.21 -4.38
CA LYS A 127 -5.98 -12.09 -5.75
C LYS A 127 -5.94 -10.64 -6.20
N LEU A 128 -5.49 -10.39 -7.42
CA LEU A 128 -5.50 -9.08 -8.08
C LEU A 128 -6.32 -9.19 -9.37
N LEU A 129 -7.24 -8.27 -9.61
CA LEU A 129 -8.13 -8.26 -10.76
C LEU A 129 -8.33 -6.83 -11.29
N GLY A 130 -8.24 -6.67 -12.61
CA GLY A 130 -8.47 -5.40 -13.30
C GLY A 130 -7.22 -4.87 -14.01
N THR A 131 -7.27 -3.65 -14.52
CA THR A 131 -6.10 -2.98 -15.13
C THR A 131 -5.30 -2.26 -14.05
N ILE A 132 -4.13 -1.69 -14.34
CA ILE A 132 -3.38 -0.94 -13.31
C ILE A 132 -4.15 0.32 -12.86
N ASN A 133 -4.88 0.96 -13.78
CA ASN A 133 -5.70 2.13 -13.49
C ASN A 133 -7.15 1.82 -13.10
N ASP A 134 -7.51 0.55 -12.95
CA ASP A 134 -8.74 0.07 -12.32
C ASP A 134 -8.43 -1.29 -11.70
N LEU A 135 -7.71 -1.27 -10.59
CA LEU A 135 -7.16 -2.48 -9.94
C LEU A 135 -7.89 -2.75 -8.64
N SER A 136 -8.30 -4.01 -8.45
CA SER A 136 -8.83 -4.50 -7.19
C SER A 136 -7.99 -5.65 -6.66
N GLY A 137 -7.89 -5.72 -5.33
CA GLY A 137 -7.17 -6.78 -4.64
C GLY A 137 -7.96 -7.33 -3.47
N LYS A 138 -8.02 -8.67 -3.35
CA LYS A 138 -8.79 -9.37 -2.31
C LYS A 138 -7.94 -10.41 -1.59
N ASN A 139 -8.23 -10.60 -0.31
CA ASN A 139 -7.52 -11.54 0.58
C ASN A 139 -5.99 -11.34 0.51
N LEU A 140 -5.57 -10.08 0.52
CA LEU A 140 -4.18 -9.71 0.39
C LEU A 140 -3.47 -9.93 1.71
N LYS A 141 -2.25 -10.45 1.60
CA LYS A 141 -1.24 -10.46 2.67
C LYS A 141 0.07 -10.02 2.06
N ILE A 142 0.51 -8.82 2.42
CA ILE A 142 1.70 -8.19 1.87
C ILE A 142 2.70 -7.98 3.01
N GLN A 143 3.96 -8.38 2.78
CA GLN A 143 5.07 -8.08 3.68
C GLN A 143 6.16 -7.30 2.94
N LEU A 144 6.61 -6.18 3.54
CA LEU A 144 7.77 -5.43 3.06
C LEU A 144 8.87 -5.42 4.13
N ASN A 145 10.08 -5.84 3.72
CA ASN A 145 11.32 -5.76 4.49
C ASN A 145 11.22 -6.31 5.93
N GLY A 146 10.30 -7.24 6.19
CA GLY A 146 10.04 -7.81 7.52
C GLY A 146 9.50 -6.82 8.58
N LYS A 147 9.24 -5.57 8.22
CA LYS A 147 8.81 -4.49 9.15
C LYS A 147 7.40 -4.00 8.89
N THR A 148 6.85 -4.30 7.72
CA THR A 148 5.49 -3.94 7.36
C THR A 148 4.71 -5.19 6.99
N LEU A 149 3.53 -5.34 7.58
CA LEU A 149 2.52 -6.35 7.23
C LEU A 149 1.23 -5.62 6.89
N ILE A 150 0.63 -5.95 5.75
CA ILE A 150 -0.66 -5.41 5.30
C ILE A 150 -1.55 -6.61 4.99
N GLU A 151 -2.68 -6.72 5.67
CA GLU A 151 -3.71 -7.72 5.41
C GLU A 151 -5.05 -7.03 5.16
N GLY A 152 -5.76 -7.45 4.11
CA GLY A 152 -7.02 -6.83 3.73
C GLY A 152 -7.36 -6.90 2.26
N SER A 153 -8.03 -5.86 1.76
CA SER A 153 -8.41 -5.69 0.36
C SER A 153 -8.25 -4.23 -0.06
N PHE A 154 -8.13 -4.00 -1.37
CA PHE A 154 -8.18 -2.66 -1.93
C PHE A 154 -8.97 -2.60 -3.24
N SER A 155 -9.38 -1.39 -3.59
CA SER A 155 -9.75 -1.01 -4.95
C SER A 155 -9.14 0.35 -5.26
N SER A 156 -8.66 0.53 -6.47
CA SER A 156 -8.01 1.77 -6.89
C SER A 156 -8.34 2.12 -8.32
N ASN A 157 -8.48 3.41 -8.59
CA ASN A 157 -8.56 3.92 -9.96
C ASN A 157 -7.45 4.93 -10.21
N ASN A 158 -6.98 4.97 -11.45
CA ASN A 158 -6.08 6.00 -11.96
C ASN A 158 -4.79 6.18 -11.15
N LEU A 159 -4.25 5.11 -10.54
CA LEU A 159 -3.04 5.20 -9.70
C LEU A 159 -1.83 5.81 -10.43
N THR A 160 -1.75 5.68 -11.75
CA THR A 160 -0.66 6.25 -12.55
C THR A 160 -1.01 7.61 -13.17
N VAL A 161 -2.18 8.18 -12.87
CA VAL A 161 -2.63 9.48 -13.39
C VAL A 161 -2.58 10.49 -12.23
N PRO A 162 -1.72 11.51 -12.31
CA PRO A 162 -1.66 12.57 -11.30
C PRO A 162 -3.03 13.17 -11.00
N GLU A 163 -3.31 13.47 -9.73
CA GLU A 163 -4.51 14.19 -9.23
C GLU A 163 -5.86 13.45 -9.38
N GLU A 164 -5.92 12.37 -10.15
CA GLU A 164 -7.13 11.56 -10.35
C GLU A 164 -7.18 10.29 -9.49
N GLN A 165 -6.17 10.09 -8.64
CA GLN A 165 -6.03 8.81 -7.94
C GLN A 165 -7.12 8.60 -6.91
N THR A 166 -7.68 7.40 -6.93
CA THR A 166 -8.49 6.87 -5.83
C THR A 166 -7.88 5.58 -5.33
N LEU A 167 -7.84 5.42 -4.01
CA LEU A 167 -7.38 4.22 -3.34
C LEU A 167 -8.23 3.98 -2.10
N LEU A 168 -9.03 2.93 -2.14
CA LEU A 168 -9.83 2.48 -1.02
C LEU A 168 -9.16 1.24 -0.43
N LEU A 169 -8.69 1.33 0.81
CA LEU A 169 -8.10 0.22 1.55
C LEU A 169 -9.04 -0.20 2.67
N ASN A 170 -9.40 -1.47 2.71
CA ASN A 170 -10.00 -2.10 3.88
C ASN A 170 -8.95 -3.00 4.52
N LEU A 171 -8.45 -2.62 5.69
CA LEU A 171 -7.30 -3.22 6.35
C LEU A 171 -7.77 -3.98 7.59
N SER A 172 -7.71 -5.31 7.53
CA SER A 172 -7.95 -6.14 8.72
C SER A 172 -6.77 -6.10 9.69
N ASN A 173 -5.56 -5.86 9.17
CA ASN A 173 -4.35 -5.70 9.98
C ASN A 173 -3.26 -4.98 9.16
N LEU A 174 -2.89 -3.78 9.59
CA LEU A 174 -1.66 -3.09 9.18
C LEU A 174 -0.70 -3.07 10.36
N GLN A 175 0.53 -3.53 10.16
CA GLN A 175 1.62 -3.38 11.12
C GLN A 175 2.75 -2.63 10.44
N THR A 176 3.21 -1.52 11.01
CA THR A 176 4.27 -0.69 10.42
C THR A 176 4.85 0.29 11.44
N ASN A 177 5.69 1.22 11.01
CA ASN A 177 6.01 2.44 11.75
C ASN A 177 6.25 3.60 10.78
N VAL A 178 6.17 4.83 11.30
CA VAL A 178 6.29 6.06 10.50
C VAL A 178 7.64 6.14 9.76
N GLY A 179 8.73 5.69 10.40
CA GLY A 179 10.05 5.65 9.78
C GLY A 179 10.16 4.72 8.57
N VAL A 180 9.38 3.62 8.52
CA VAL A 180 9.28 2.75 7.35
C VAL A 180 8.44 3.41 6.26
N LEU A 181 7.32 4.04 6.62
CA LEU A 181 6.46 4.76 5.67
C LEU A 181 7.22 5.89 4.95
N ARG A 182 7.99 6.70 5.69
CA ARG A 182 8.87 7.76 5.12
C ARG A 182 9.85 7.25 4.08
N LYS A 183 10.30 5.99 4.18
CA LYS A 183 11.25 5.37 3.24
C LYS A 183 10.59 4.82 1.98
N ILE A 184 9.30 4.51 2.05
CA ILE A 184 8.55 3.84 0.98
C ILE A 184 7.73 4.85 0.19
N ILE A 185 7.00 5.72 0.88
CA ILE A 185 6.06 6.66 0.27
C ILE A 185 6.83 7.95 -0.10
N PRO A 186 6.91 8.31 -1.40
CA PRO A 186 7.43 9.61 -1.84
C PRO A 186 6.71 10.75 -1.13
N ASP A 187 7.45 11.81 -0.79
CA ASP A 187 6.89 13.06 -0.26
C ASP A 187 6.06 12.91 1.04
N PHE A 188 6.18 11.76 1.72
CA PHE A 188 5.52 11.49 2.99
C PHE A 188 6.11 12.34 4.12
N SER A 189 5.42 13.45 4.38
CA SER A 189 5.81 14.46 5.35
C SER A 189 4.85 14.43 6.53
N LEU A 190 5.30 13.84 7.64
CA LEU A 190 4.69 14.04 8.96
C LEU A 190 5.68 14.73 9.89
N PRO A 191 5.23 15.50 10.90
CA PRO A 191 6.13 16.04 11.90
C PRO A 191 6.80 14.93 12.73
N SER A 192 7.96 15.24 13.36
CA SER A 192 8.84 14.24 13.97
C SER A 192 8.25 13.56 15.21
N ASN A 193 7.28 14.17 15.88
CA ASN A 193 6.53 13.54 16.98
C ASN A 193 5.79 12.27 16.55
N PHE A 194 5.38 12.16 15.28
CA PHE A 194 4.75 10.94 14.76
C PHE A 194 5.70 9.74 14.74
N ASP A 195 7.02 9.95 14.64
CA ASP A 195 8.00 8.86 14.72
C ASP A 195 8.00 8.19 16.10
N LYS A 196 7.53 8.90 17.15
CA LYS A 196 7.45 8.39 18.52
C LYS A 196 6.29 7.43 18.77
N LEU A 197 5.34 7.31 17.83
CA LEU A 197 4.30 6.27 17.89
C LEU A 197 4.92 4.86 17.91
N GLY A 198 6.14 4.72 17.37
CA GLY A 198 6.86 3.46 17.33
C GLY A 198 6.14 2.46 16.43
N ASN A 199 6.02 1.22 16.89
CA ASN A 199 5.28 0.19 16.16
C ASN A 199 3.78 0.48 16.22
N ILE A 200 3.20 0.64 15.04
CA ILE A 200 1.80 0.89 14.80
C ILE A 200 1.12 -0.43 14.42
N ARG A 201 -0.03 -0.69 15.02
CA ARG A 201 -1.03 -1.64 14.51
C ARG A 201 -2.32 -0.90 14.19
N PHE A 202 -2.84 -1.05 12.99
CA PHE A 202 -4.07 -0.42 12.55
C PHE A 202 -5.05 -1.44 11.98
N ASN A 203 -6.33 -1.27 12.25
CA ASN A 203 -7.44 -2.01 11.65
C ASN A 203 -8.55 -1.02 11.33
N GLY A 204 -9.00 -1.01 10.08
CA GLY A 204 -10.03 -0.10 9.60
C GLY A 204 -9.88 0.24 8.11
N ASN A 205 -10.51 1.32 7.71
CA ASN A 205 -10.51 1.84 6.35
C ASN A 205 -9.53 3.01 6.20
N PHE A 206 -8.86 3.05 5.04
CA PHE A 206 -8.04 4.17 4.61
C PHE A 206 -8.43 4.49 3.17
N ASN A 207 -9.12 5.61 2.98
CA ASN A 207 -9.72 6.00 1.71
C ASN A 207 -9.09 7.30 1.22
N TYR A 208 -8.27 7.21 0.19
CA TYR A 208 -7.74 8.35 -0.54
C TYR A 208 -8.60 8.59 -1.79
N LEU A 209 -9.21 9.76 -1.88
CA LEU A 209 -10.16 10.15 -2.92
C LEU A 209 -9.87 11.58 -3.34
N PHE A 210 -9.23 11.80 -4.49
CA PHE A 210 -9.00 13.14 -5.04
C PHE A 210 -8.35 14.09 -4.01
N GLU A 211 -7.14 13.74 -3.54
CA GLU A 211 -6.36 14.49 -2.52
C GLU A 211 -6.97 14.58 -1.11
N LYS A 212 -8.16 14.02 -0.91
CA LYS A 212 -8.79 13.87 0.40
C LYS A 212 -8.53 12.49 0.95
N LEU A 213 -8.08 12.43 2.20
CA LEU A 213 -7.88 11.18 2.93
C LEU A 213 -8.92 11.06 4.05
N ILE A 214 -9.65 9.95 4.09
CA ILE A 214 -10.51 9.56 5.21
C ILE A 214 -9.91 8.32 5.88
N ILE A 215 -9.72 8.39 7.20
CA ILE A 215 -9.27 7.27 8.03
C ILE A 215 -10.35 6.96 9.05
N ASP A 216 -10.85 5.74 9.00
CA ASP A 216 -11.83 5.22 9.96
C ASP A 216 -11.27 3.91 10.53
N GLY A 217 -10.99 3.87 11.84
CA GLY A 217 -10.50 2.65 12.46
C GLY A 217 -9.76 2.82 13.78
N THR A 218 -9.12 1.74 14.20
CA THR A 218 -8.41 1.66 15.48
C THR A 218 -6.91 1.63 15.26
N LEU A 219 -6.19 2.49 15.96
CA LEU A 219 -4.74 2.61 15.98
C LEU A 219 -4.22 2.19 17.35
N ARG A 220 -3.27 1.26 17.40
CA ARG A 220 -2.55 0.87 18.61
C ARG A 220 -1.06 1.13 18.45
N THR A 221 -0.46 1.72 19.46
CA THR A 221 0.94 2.17 19.45
C THR A 221 1.60 1.87 20.79
N GLN A 222 2.89 2.17 20.90
CA GLN A 222 3.60 2.13 22.18
C GLN A 222 3.19 3.26 23.13
N LEU A 223 2.57 4.32 22.60
CA LEU A 223 2.10 5.46 23.38
C LEU A 223 0.69 5.25 23.92
N GLY A 224 -0.10 4.36 23.33
CA GLY A 224 -1.50 4.12 23.69
C GLY A 224 -2.33 3.77 22.47
N ALA A 225 -3.66 3.87 22.59
CA ALA A 225 -4.58 3.59 21.50
C ALA A 225 -5.34 4.85 21.07
N ALA A 226 -5.77 4.84 19.81
CA ALA A 226 -6.68 5.83 19.27
C ALA A 226 -7.78 5.16 18.44
N GLU A 227 -8.98 5.72 18.46
CA GLU A 227 -10.04 5.45 17.50
C GLU A 227 -10.24 6.70 16.66
N LEU A 228 -10.29 6.52 15.34
CA LEU A 228 -10.23 7.58 14.35
C LEU A 228 -11.49 7.47 13.48
N ASP A 229 -12.18 8.58 13.29
CA ASP A 229 -13.05 8.84 12.14
C ASP A 229 -12.69 10.25 11.66
N MET A 230 -11.61 10.34 10.88
CA MET A 230 -10.90 11.58 10.60
C MET A 230 -10.74 11.79 9.10
N GLY A 231 -11.08 12.99 8.63
CA GLY A 231 -10.79 13.47 7.29
C GLY A 231 -9.60 14.43 7.26
N PHE A 232 -8.83 14.37 6.18
CA PHE A 232 -7.64 15.18 5.94
C PHE A 232 -7.58 15.69 4.49
N THR A 233 -7.07 16.90 4.29
CA THR A 233 -6.79 17.50 2.97
C THR A 233 -5.49 18.31 3.03
N GLY A 234 -4.87 18.62 1.88
CA GLY A 234 -3.60 19.35 1.85
C GLY A 234 -2.45 18.55 2.49
N LEU A 235 -2.32 17.29 2.10
CA LEU A 235 -1.37 16.32 2.70
C LEU A 235 0.10 16.55 2.31
N ASP A 236 0.33 17.41 1.33
CA ASP A 236 1.64 17.78 0.80
C ASP A 236 2.47 18.61 1.78
N ASN A 237 1.81 19.39 2.65
CA ASN A 237 2.48 20.27 3.60
C ASN A 237 1.86 20.19 5.01
N PRO A 238 2.59 19.64 6.01
CA PRO A 238 2.12 19.53 7.39
C PRO A 238 1.69 20.86 8.02
N ALA A 239 2.21 22.00 7.59
CA ALA A 239 1.83 23.30 8.15
C ALA A 239 0.45 23.78 7.67
N THR A 240 -0.03 23.25 6.53
CA THR A 240 -1.30 23.65 5.92
C THR A 240 -2.33 22.53 5.85
N THR A 241 -1.94 21.28 6.15
CA THR A 241 -2.85 20.14 6.22
C THR A 241 -4.04 20.46 7.09
N GLN A 242 -5.23 20.27 6.55
CA GLN A 242 -6.47 20.42 7.28
C GLN A 242 -6.95 19.07 7.78
N TYR A 243 -7.65 19.07 8.91
CA TYR A 243 -8.20 17.87 9.52
C TYR A 243 -9.52 18.15 10.24
N TYR A 244 -10.42 17.17 10.25
CA TYR A 244 -11.72 17.24 10.91
C TYR A 244 -12.23 15.83 11.23
N GLY A 245 -13.18 15.73 12.15
CA GLY A 245 -13.79 14.45 12.54
C GLY A 245 -13.66 14.15 14.02
N ASP A 246 -13.84 12.88 14.36
CA ASP A 246 -13.85 12.38 15.73
C ASP A 246 -12.55 11.59 16.03
N LEU A 247 -11.88 11.96 17.11
CA LEU A 247 -10.65 11.32 17.61
C LEU A 247 -10.85 10.92 19.07
N SER A 248 -10.81 9.63 19.35
CA SER A 248 -10.76 9.10 20.71
C SER A 248 -9.33 8.67 21.04
N LEU A 249 -8.79 9.12 22.17
CA LEU A 249 -7.52 8.66 22.71
C LEU A 249 -7.78 7.85 23.98
N VAL A 250 -7.10 6.72 24.11
CA VAL A 250 -7.22 5.84 25.28
C VAL A 250 -5.83 5.60 25.88
N ASN A 251 -5.63 6.12 27.09
CA ASN A 251 -4.38 6.02 27.84
C ASN A 251 -3.14 6.38 27.00
N PHE A 252 -3.27 7.43 26.18
CA PHE A 252 -2.25 7.85 25.25
C PHE A 252 -1.22 8.74 25.95
N ASN A 253 0.07 8.43 25.84
CA ASN A 253 1.14 9.17 26.47
C ASN A 253 1.45 10.44 25.66
N LEU A 254 0.70 11.50 25.98
CA LEU A 254 0.77 12.79 25.31
C LEU A 254 2.12 13.48 25.57
N GLY A 255 2.66 13.38 26.79
CA GLY A 255 3.95 13.97 27.13
C GLY A 255 5.10 13.45 26.28
N LYS A 256 5.22 12.12 26.15
CA LYS A 256 6.22 11.51 25.26
C LYS A 256 6.02 11.95 23.82
N TRP A 257 4.78 11.96 23.32
CA TRP A 257 4.48 12.39 21.95
C TRP A 257 4.94 13.84 21.70
N MET A 258 4.52 14.78 22.56
CA MET A 258 4.83 16.20 22.43
C MET A 258 6.26 16.59 22.85
N ASN A 259 6.99 15.68 23.49
CA ASN A 259 8.27 16.01 24.14
C ASN A 259 8.14 17.00 25.30
N ASN A 260 7.10 16.87 26.11
CA ASN A 260 6.81 17.78 27.20
C ASN A 260 6.42 17.02 28.46
N ASP A 261 7.29 17.07 29.47
CA ASP A 261 7.12 16.36 30.74
C ASP A 261 6.03 16.95 31.64
N ASP A 262 5.52 18.15 31.33
CA ASP A 262 4.33 18.69 31.99
C ASP A 262 3.09 17.82 31.70
N PHE A 263 3.08 17.10 30.58
CA PHE A 263 1.97 16.23 30.20
C PHE A 263 2.29 14.76 30.47
N GLY A 264 1.30 14.00 30.91
CA GLY A 264 1.38 12.55 31.03
C GLY A 264 0.43 11.86 30.07
N ASN A 265 -0.29 10.85 30.57
CA ASN A 265 -1.27 10.12 29.78
C ASN A 265 -2.61 10.89 29.69
N ILE A 266 -3.27 10.77 28.55
CA ILE A 266 -4.61 11.31 28.26
C ILE A 266 -5.56 10.20 27.81
N SER A 267 -6.81 10.27 28.29
CA SER A 267 -7.96 9.58 27.72
C SER A 267 -9.05 10.61 27.46
N ALA A 268 -9.46 10.76 26.20
CA ALA A 268 -10.36 11.82 25.79
C ALA A 268 -11.06 11.50 24.47
N ILE A 269 -12.29 11.98 24.31
CA ILE A 269 -13.02 11.96 23.05
C ILE A 269 -13.05 13.39 22.52
N SER A 270 -12.49 13.62 21.35
CA SER A 270 -12.38 14.93 20.73
C SER A 270 -13.18 14.96 19.44
N LYS A 271 -13.93 16.04 19.23
CA LYS A 271 -14.58 16.37 17.96
C LYS A 271 -13.91 17.60 17.38
N VAL A 272 -13.22 17.44 16.26
CA VAL A 272 -12.57 18.54 15.54
C VAL A 272 -13.51 19.00 14.43
N ARG A 273 -14.01 20.23 14.54
CA ARG A 273 -14.84 20.83 13.48
C ARG A 273 -13.97 21.34 12.35
N GLU A 274 -12.92 22.06 12.71
CA GLU A 274 -11.96 22.65 11.79
C GLU A 274 -10.59 22.54 12.45
N GLY A 275 -9.63 21.95 11.75
CA GLY A 275 -8.25 21.82 12.20
C GLY A 275 -7.32 22.12 11.05
N ARG A 276 -6.21 22.79 11.34
CA ARG A 276 -5.17 23.14 10.38
C ARG A 276 -3.80 23.01 11.04
N GLY A 277 -2.84 22.47 10.29
CA GLY A 277 -1.46 22.36 10.72
C GLY A 277 -1.22 21.22 11.71
N LEU A 278 -0.18 20.42 11.46
CA LEU A 278 0.21 19.26 12.26
C LEU A 278 1.42 19.54 13.17
N THR A 279 2.00 20.74 13.10
CA THR A 279 3.16 21.15 13.92
C THR A 279 2.73 22.08 15.05
N GLU A 280 3.49 22.11 16.15
CA GLU A 280 3.24 23.03 17.28
C GLU A 280 3.05 24.49 16.86
N LYS A 281 3.81 24.96 15.86
CA LYS A 281 3.76 26.35 15.38
C LYS A 281 2.59 26.66 14.47
N SER A 282 2.02 25.65 13.81
CA SER A 282 0.98 25.81 12.80
C SER A 282 -0.38 25.29 13.24
N ALA A 283 -0.41 24.52 14.34
CA ALA A 283 -1.59 23.84 14.82
C ALA A 283 -2.61 24.88 15.29
N ASP A 284 -3.75 24.87 14.63
CA ASP A 284 -4.92 25.66 14.97
C ASP A 284 -6.16 24.77 14.81
N ALA A 285 -7.08 24.81 15.77
CA ALA A 285 -8.30 24.01 15.68
C ALA A 285 -9.46 24.58 16.49
N LEU A 286 -10.66 24.41 15.94
CA LEU A 286 -11.93 24.50 16.64
C LEU A 286 -12.39 23.09 17.02
N LEU A 287 -12.31 22.76 18.32
CA LEU A 287 -12.62 21.42 18.81
C LEU A 287 -13.32 21.41 20.16
N SER A 288 -14.08 20.34 20.40
CA SER A 288 -14.67 20.02 21.70
C SER A 288 -14.11 18.72 22.23
N ILE A 289 -13.66 18.71 23.47
CA ILE A 289 -13.08 17.54 24.14
C ILE A 289 -13.97 17.15 25.32
N ASP A 290 -14.39 15.89 25.34
CA ASP A 290 -14.86 15.21 26.54
C ASP A 290 -13.66 14.49 27.18
N LEU A 291 -13.10 15.10 28.22
CA LEU A 291 -11.91 14.63 28.90
C LEU A 291 -12.29 13.65 30.00
N GLN A 292 -11.87 12.40 29.84
CA GLN A 292 -12.02 11.37 30.87
C GLN A 292 -10.91 11.49 31.91
N SER A 293 -9.65 11.55 31.46
CA SER A 293 -8.50 11.76 32.33
C SER A 293 -7.33 12.41 31.60
N MET A 294 -6.62 13.34 32.23
CA MET A 294 -5.34 13.86 31.76
C MET A 294 -4.42 14.15 32.93
N TYR A 295 -3.20 13.64 32.87
CA TYR A 295 -2.14 14.08 33.76
C TYR A 295 -1.47 15.35 33.20
N TYR A 296 -1.51 16.44 33.97
CA TYR A 296 -0.86 17.70 33.63
C TYR A 296 -0.28 18.36 34.90
N LYS A 297 0.99 18.77 34.86
CA LYS A 297 1.71 19.45 35.96
C LYS A 297 1.48 18.83 37.35
N ASN A 298 1.71 17.53 37.45
CA ASN A 298 1.54 16.75 38.69
C ASN A 298 0.12 16.65 39.23
N TYR A 299 -0.88 16.88 38.39
CA TYR A 299 -2.29 16.72 38.74
C TYR A 299 -3.03 15.88 37.69
N ASN A 300 -3.94 15.02 38.14
CA ASN A 300 -4.79 14.21 37.27
C ASN A 300 -6.19 14.85 37.15
N TYR A 301 -6.44 15.54 36.04
CA TYR A 301 -7.74 16.12 35.71
C TYR A 301 -8.67 15.03 35.20
N GLN A 302 -9.95 15.07 35.60
CA GLN A 302 -10.93 14.05 35.22
C GLN A 302 -12.30 14.69 34.96
N ASN A 303 -13.09 14.04 34.09
CA ASN A 303 -14.49 14.37 33.81
C ASN A 303 -14.74 15.85 33.48
N ALA A 304 -13.95 16.39 32.55
CA ALA A 304 -14.04 17.80 32.14
C ALA A 304 -14.52 17.92 30.70
N LYS A 305 -15.23 19.00 30.39
CA LYS A 305 -15.58 19.37 29.01
C LYS A 305 -14.82 20.63 28.63
N ILE A 306 -14.05 20.54 27.55
CA ILE A 306 -13.23 21.63 27.05
C ILE A 306 -13.76 22.04 25.68
N ARG A 307 -13.96 23.33 25.48
CA ARG A 307 -14.16 23.92 24.16
C ARG A 307 -12.91 24.75 23.86
N TRP A 308 -12.25 24.43 22.77
CA TRP A 308 -11.02 25.08 22.36
C TRP A 308 -11.21 25.72 21.00
N ALA A 309 -10.72 26.95 20.87
CA ALA A 309 -10.58 27.70 19.63
C ALA A 309 -9.26 28.47 19.77
N SER A 310 -8.36 28.31 18.80
CA SER A 310 -7.07 29.01 18.71
C SER A 310 -7.01 29.94 17.49
#